data_AF-A0A951CZI8-F1
#
_entry.id   AF-A0A951CZI8-F1
#
_cell.length_a   1.000
_cell.length_b   1.000
_cell.length_c   1.000
_cell.angle_alpha   90.00
_cell.angle_beta   90.00
_cell.angle_gamma   90.00
#
_symmetry.space_group_name_H-M   'P 1'
#
loop_
_entity.id
_entity.type
_entity.pdbx_description
1 polymer ?
#
loop_
_entity_poly.entity_id
_entity_poly.type
_entity_poly.pdbx_seq_one_letter_code
_entity_poly.pdbx_strand_id
1 'polypeptide(L)'
;MKNELIPLESLLEPPQKPAPDLQALREKLAAGRGPAFWRTLEEAAESDHLREYIEQEFPGLSGQVPQGIDRRSLLKVMGASLAMAGAAACTKQPKELIVPYVRQPENVIPGLPLFYATAIPLSGYARGLLVESHLNRPTKIEGNPDHPASLGAT
;
A
#
# COMPACT_ATOMS: atom_id res chain seq x y z
N MET A 1 24.78 -25.83 -46.44
CA MET A 1 23.69 -24.98 -46.94
C MET A 1 24.09 -23.55 -46.64
N LYS A 2 24.46 -22.78 -47.70
CA LYS A 2 24.89 -21.37 -47.77
C LYS A 2 25.50 -20.82 -46.46
N ASN A 3 26.81 -20.86 -46.23
CA ASN A 3 27.86 -20.12 -46.95
C ASN A 3 27.44 -18.69 -47.32
N GLU A 4 27.34 -17.83 -46.30
CA GLU A 4 27.76 -16.44 -46.39
C GLU A 4 28.56 -16.16 -45.12
N LEU A 5 29.84 -16.52 -45.17
CA LEU A 5 30.83 -16.07 -44.19
C LEU A 5 30.83 -14.54 -44.28
N ILE A 6 30.32 -13.86 -43.26
CA ILE A 6 30.59 -12.44 -43.04
C ILE A 6 32.12 -12.34 -43.00
N PRO A 7 32.77 -11.70 -43.99
CA PRO A 7 34.23 -11.61 -44.03
C PRO A 7 34.69 -11.02 -42.70
N LEU A 8 35.72 -11.59 -42.07
CA LEU A 8 36.25 -11.04 -40.81
C LEU A 8 36.70 -9.58 -41.01
N GLU A 9 37.04 -9.22 -42.25
CA GLU A 9 37.29 -7.84 -42.66
C GLU A 9 36.10 -6.90 -42.45
N SER A 10 34.85 -7.36 -42.65
CA SER A 10 33.65 -6.51 -42.51
C SER A 10 33.27 -6.20 -41.06
N LEU A 11 33.74 -7.00 -40.10
CA LEU A 11 33.59 -6.72 -38.66
C LEU A 11 34.71 -5.81 -38.12
N LEU A 12 35.78 -5.64 -38.90
CA LEU A 12 36.91 -4.73 -38.61
C LEU A 12 36.76 -3.39 -39.34
N GLU A 13 35.79 -3.27 -40.25
CA GLU A 13 35.43 -1.99 -40.85
C GLU A 13 34.73 -1.11 -39.81
N PRO A 14 35.31 0.06 -39.46
CA PRO A 14 34.61 1.00 -38.59
C PRO A 14 33.31 1.41 -39.27
N PRO A 15 32.20 1.58 -38.51
CA PRO A 15 30.94 2.04 -39.08
C PRO A 15 31.19 3.33 -39.87
N GLN A 16 30.94 3.29 -41.18
CA GLN A 16 31.19 4.43 -42.04
C GLN A 16 30.22 5.54 -41.67
N LYS A 17 30.73 6.57 -40.99
CA LYS A 17 29.97 7.77 -40.68
C LYS A 17 29.55 8.41 -42.00
N PRO A 18 28.24 8.60 -42.28
CA PRO A 18 27.82 9.27 -43.50
C PRO A 18 28.46 10.66 -43.53
N ALA A 19 29.24 10.94 -44.57
CA ALA A 19 29.88 12.23 -44.72
C ALA A 19 28.79 13.31 -44.82
N PRO A 20 28.82 14.35 -43.97
CA PRO A 20 27.79 15.37 -44.00
C PRO A 20 27.86 16.13 -45.33
N ASP A 21 26.71 16.29 -45.99
CA ASP A 21 26.61 17.11 -47.19
C ASP A 21 26.81 18.60 -46.85
N LEU A 22 28.03 19.07 -47.10
CA LEU A 22 28.46 20.43 -46.79
C LEU A 22 27.73 21.47 -47.66
N GLN A 23 27.24 21.10 -48.83
CA GLN A 23 26.53 22.02 -49.73
C GLN A 23 25.12 22.28 -49.21
N ALA A 24 24.38 21.22 -48.87
CA ALA A 24 23.07 21.35 -48.22
C ALA A 24 23.14 22.10 -46.88
N LEU A 25 24.22 21.91 -46.10
CA LEU A 25 24.44 22.65 -44.86
C LEU A 25 24.70 24.14 -45.09
N ARG A 26 25.50 24.49 -46.11
CA ARG A 26 25.75 25.89 -46.48
C ARG A 26 24.48 26.61 -46.94
N GLU A 27 23.64 25.96 -47.74
CA GLU A 27 22.37 26.52 -48.19
C GLU A 27 21.40 26.75 -47.02
N LYS A 28 21.31 25.79 -46.08
CA LYS A 28 20.50 25.95 -44.86
C LYS A 28 20.98 27.12 -43.99
N LEU A 29 22.30 27.29 -43.84
CA LEU A 29 22.88 28.41 -43.09
C LEU A 29 22.66 29.76 -43.80
N ALA A 30 22.76 29.79 -45.13
CA ALA A 30 22.50 30.99 -45.93
C ALA A 30 21.03 31.43 -45.88
N ALA A 31 20.09 30.49 -45.71
CA ALA A 31 18.66 30.76 -45.60
C ALA A 31 18.24 31.40 -44.25
N GLY A 32 19.18 31.71 -43.35
CA GLY A 32 18.91 32.50 -42.13
C GLY A 32 18.02 31.84 -41.08
N ARG A 33 17.65 30.57 -41.27
CA ARG A 33 16.98 29.76 -40.24
C ARG A 33 18.05 29.21 -39.31
N GLY A 34 18.36 29.98 -38.26
CA GLY A 34 19.29 29.55 -37.20
C GLY A 34 18.81 28.26 -36.51
N PRO A 35 19.70 27.50 -35.87
CA PRO A 35 19.32 26.25 -35.24
C PRO A 35 18.30 26.51 -34.13
N ALA A 36 17.22 25.73 -34.11
CA ALA A 36 16.37 25.62 -32.94
C ALA A 36 17.21 24.95 -31.85
N PHE A 37 17.68 25.74 -30.89
CA PHE A 37 18.38 25.22 -29.73
C PHE A 37 17.40 24.43 -28.87
N TRP A 38 17.84 23.28 -28.35
CA TRP A 38 17.05 22.50 -27.41
C TRP A 38 16.66 23.38 -26.23
N ARG A 39 15.36 23.40 -25.91
CA ARG A 39 14.86 24.17 -24.78
C ARG A 39 14.92 23.35 -23.50
N THR A 40 14.93 22.02 -23.62
CA THR A 40 15.02 21.09 -22.50
C THR A 40 15.94 19.91 -22.83
N LEU A 41 16.50 19.27 -21.79
CA LEU A 41 17.31 18.06 -21.95
C LEU A 41 16.50 16.87 -22.48
N GLU A 42 15.20 16.81 -22.15
CA GLU A 42 14.29 15.77 -22.64
C GLU A 42 14.13 15.83 -24.16
N GLU A 43 13.98 17.04 -24.71
CA GLU A 43 13.90 17.27 -26.15
C GLU A 43 15.18 16.84 -26.89
N ALA A 44 16.34 16.97 -26.25
CA ALA A 44 17.61 16.48 -26.81
C ALA A 44 17.71 14.94 -26.75
N ALA A 45 17.27 14.34 -25.64
CA ALA A 45 17.27 12.90 -25.41
C ALA A 45 16.33 12.13 -26.36
N GLU A 46 15.30 12.80 -26.88
CA GLU A 46 14.26 12.21 -27.72
C GLU A 46 14.57 12.31 -29.24
N SER A 47 15.69 12.94 -29.61
CA SER A 47 16.03 13.16 -31.03
C SER A 47 16.46 11.88 -31.74
N ASP A 48 15.96 11.67 -32.96
CA ASP A 48 16.24 10.46 -33.76
C ASP A 48 17.74 10.30 -34.07
N HIS A 49 18.44 11.43 -34.30
CA HIS A 49 19.89 11.44 -34.52
C HIS A 49 20.69 10.97 -33.29
N LEU A 50 20.23 11.27 -32.07
CA LEU A 50 20.90 10.79 -30.86
C LEU A 50 20.68 9.28 -30.68
N ARG A 51 19.48 8.79 -30.98
CA ARG A 51 19.15 7.36 -30.92
C ARG A 51 20.01 6.56 -31.89
N GLU A 52 20.12 7.01 -33.15
CA GLU A 52 20.99 6.41 -34.16
C GLU A 52 22.47 6.44 -33.72
N TYR A 53 22.92 7.53 -33.11
CA TYR A 53 24.29 7.64 -32.60
C TYR A 53 24.57 6.66 -31.45
N ILE A 54 23.64 6.50 -30.50
CA ILE A 54 23.77 5.56 -29.38
C ILE A 54 23.74 4.11 -29.87
N GLU A 55 22.91 3.78 -30.85
CA GLU A 55 22.83 2.44 -31.44
C GLU A 55 24.11 2.05 -32.20
N GLN A 56 24.75 3.03 -32.87
CA GLN A 56 26.01 2.81 -33.57
C GLN A 56 27.19 2.63 -32.62
N GLU A 57 27.31 3.48 -31.60
CA GLU A 57 28.46 3.48 -30.68
C GLU A 57 28.35 2.40 -29.60
N PHE A 58 27.12 2.05 -29.18
CA PHE A 58 26.86 1.08 -28.12
C PHE A 58 25.75 0.08 -28.50
N PRO A 59 26.01 -0.86 -29.43
CA PRO A 59 24.99 -1.76 -29.99
C PRO A 59 24.26 -2.66 -28.96
N GLY A 60 24.80 -2.80 -27.73
CA GLY A 60 24.20 -3.58 -26.65
C GLY A 60 23.35 -2.78 -25.63
N LEU A 61 23.30 -1.45 -25.76
CA LEU A 61 22.70 -0.56 -24.76
C LEU A 61 21.24 -0.19 -25.07
N SER A 62 20.78 -0.42 -26.31
CA SER A 62 19.45 -0.03 -26.83
C SER A 62 18.25 -0.64 -26.07
N GLY A 63 18.46 -1.66 -25.25
CA GLY A 63 17.42 -2.27 -24.38
C GLY A 63 17.61 -2.05 -22.87
N GLN A 64 18.66 -1.35 -22.45
CA GLN A 64 19.00 -1.16 -21.03
C GLN A 64 18.77 0.27 -20.53
N VAL A 65 18.39 1.19 -21.42
CA VAL A 65 18.00 2.55 -21.05
C VAL A 65 16.62 2.47 -20.38
N PRO A 66 16.49 2.70 -19.05
CA PRO A 66 15.22 2.58 -18.36
C PRO A 66 14.34 3.76 -18.79
N GLN A 67 13.41 3.50 -19.71
CA GLN A 67 12.41 4.47 -20.12
C GLN A 67 11.28 4.47 -19.08
N GLY A 68 11.41 5.30 -18.05
CA GLY A 68 10.38 5.51 -17.01
C GLY A 68 10.58 4.74 -15.70
N ILE A 69 9.50 4.57 -14.94
CA ILE A 69 9.52 3.95 -13.61
C ILE A 69 9.45 2.43 -13.73
N ASP A 70 10.54 1.76 -13.35
CA ASP A 70 10.57 0.31 -13.22
C ASP A 70 9.56 -0.18 -12.15
N ARG A 71 8.89 -1.31 -12.42
CA ARG A 71 7.91 -1.93 -11.51
C ARG A 71 8.51 -2.22 -10.14
N ARG A 72 9.78 -2.63 -10.10
CA ARG A 72 10.49 -2.88 -8.84
C ARG A 72 10.71 -1.59 -8.07
N SER A 73 11.06 -0.51 -8.75
CA SER A 73 11.24 0.82 -8.13
C SER A 73 9.92 1.34 -7.58
N LEU A 74 8.81 1.17 -8.31
CA LEU A 74 7.47 1.51 -7.81
C LEU A 74 7.11 0.71 -6.55
N LEU A 75 7.31 -0.62 -6.56
CA LEU A 75 7.03 -1.46 -5.39
C LEU A 75 7.92 -1.12 -4.18
N LYS A 76 9.18 -0.75 -4.40
CA LYS A 76 10.06 -0.27 -3.33
C LYS A 76 9.52 1.01 -2.69
N VAL A 77 9.09 1.98 -3.50
CA VAL A 77 8.53 3.25 -3.01
C VAL A 77 7.22 3.01 -2.26
N MET A 78 6.33 2.18 -2.80
CA MET A 78 5.08 1.81 -2.13
C MET A 78 5.31 1.05 -0.83
N GLY A 79 6.27 0.12 -0.80
CA GLY A 79 6.63 -0.62 0.41
C GLY A 79 7.22 0.29 1.49
N ALA A 80 8.10 1.21 1.09
CA ALA A 80 8.69 2.20 2.00
C ALA A 80 7.64 3.14 2.60
N SER A 81 6.68 3.61 1.80
CA SER A 81 5.60 4.48 2.30
C SER A 81 4.67 3.74 3.25
N LEU A 82 4.32 2.48 2.94
CA LEU A 82 3.50 1.65 3.83
C LEU A 82 4.21 1.36 5.15
N ALA A 83 5.51 1.07 5.12
CA ALA A 83 6.30 0.82 6.32
C ALA A 83 6.41 2.06 7.22
N MET A 84 6.64 3.25 6.62
CA MET A 84 6.68 4.52 7.35
C MET A 84 5.33 4.85 7.98
N ALA A 85 4.22 4.64 7.26
CA ALA A 85 2.87 4.85 7.80
C ALA A 85 2.53 3.83 8.91
N GLY A 86 2.91 2.57 8.73
CA GLY A 86 2.69 1.50 9.69
C GLY A 86 3.52 1.64 10.97
N ALA A 87 4.73 2.20 10.89
CA ALA A 87 5.56 2.47 12.06
C ALA A 87 4.90 3.47 13.03
N ALA A 88 4.10 4.41 12.51
CA ALA A 88 3.32 5.34 13.35
C ALA A 88 2.04 4.71 13.93
N ALA A 89 1.63 3.53 13.46
CA ALA A 89 0.38 2.89 13.88
C ALA A 89 0.47 2.23 15.27
N CYS A 90 1.68 1.84 15.72
CA CYS A 90 1.91 1.34 17.07
C CYS A 90 1.89 2.49 18.09
N THR A 91 0.72 3.08 18.31
CA THR A 91 0.50 4.05 19.37
C THR A 91 0.30 3.34 20.70
N LYS A 92 0.76 3.97 21.78
CA LYS A 92 0.55 3.47 23.14
C LYS A 92 -0.92 3.66 23.49
N GLN A 93 -1.63 2.57 23.80
CA GLN A 93 -3.00 2.66 24.31
C GLN A 93 -3.02 3.56 25.56
N PRO A 94 -4.02 4.46 25.70
CA PRO A 94 -4.14 5.29 26.89
C PRO A 94 -4.15 4.43 28.16
N LYS A 95 -3.60 4.96 29.24
CA LYS A 95 -3.58 4.26 30.53
C LYS A 95 -5.01 4.21 31.07
N GLU A 96 -5.63 3.04 31.02
CA GLU A 96 -6.90 2.77 31.70
C GLU A 96 -6.64 2.44 33.17
N LEU A 97 -7.45 3.01 34.06
CA LEU A 97 -7.33 2.80 35.50
C LEU A 97 -8.20 1.61 35.91
N ILE A 98 -7.59 0.62 36.57
CA ILE A 98 -8.29 -0.52 37.17
C ILE A 98 -8.42 -0.24 38.67
N VAL A 99 -9.65 0.01 39.13
CA VAL A 99 -9.94 0.36 40.52
C VAL A 99 -10.52 -0.85 41.26
N PRO A 100 -9.82 -1.43 42.25
CA PRO A 100 -10.34 -2.55 43.04
C PRO A 100 -11.30 -2.08 44.13
N TYR A 101 -12.00 -3.03 44.75
CA TYR A 101 -12.82 -2.75 45.93
C TYR A 101 -11.96 -2.30 47.12
N VAL A 102 -12.40 -1.27 47.83
CA VAL A 102 -11.79 -0.87 49.11
C VAL A 102 -12.06 -1.91 50.20
N ARG A 103 -13.28 -2.45 50.21
CA ARG A 103 -13.70 -3.59 51.03
C ARG A 103 -14.48 -4.55 50.14
N GLN A 104 -13.88 -5.68 49.81
CA GLN A 104 -14.51 -6.66 48.94
C GLN A 104 -15.57 -7.45 49.72
N PRO A 105 -16.81 -7.57 49.20
CA PRO A 105 -17.80 -8.45 49.79
C PRO A 105 -17.47 -9.92 49.48
N GLU A 106 -17.74 -10.82 50.42
CA GLU A 106 -17.33 -12.24 50.38
C GLU A 106 -17.97 -13.03 49.23
N ASN A 107 -19.14 -12.60 48.77
CA ASN A 107 -19.94 -13.28 47.77
C ASN A 107 -19.67 -12.78 46.34
N VAL A 108 -18.80 -11.79 46.12
CA VAL A 108 -18.51 -11.22 44.79
C VAL A 108 -17.08 -11.51 44.37
N ILE A 109 -16.93 -12.33 43.33
CA ILE A 109 -15.66 -12.63 42.69
C ILE A 109 -15.61 -11.86 41.35
N PRO A 110 -14.69 -10.89 41.18
CA PRO A 110 -14.55 -10.17 39.91
C PRO A 110 -14.32 -11.11 38.73
N GLY A 111 -15.10 -10.93 37.67
CA GLY A 111 -15.03 -11.75 36.45
C GLY A 111 -15.99 -12.95 36.44
N LEU A 112 -16.65 -13.28 37.54
CA LEU A 112 -17.71 -14.29 37.58
C LEU A 112 -19.08 -13.63 37.72
N PRO A 113 -20.09 -14.02 36.91
CA PRO A 113 -21.45 -13.55 37.08
C PRO A 113 -22.07 -14.12 38.34
N LEU A 114 -22.90 -13.31 39.00
CA LEU A 114 -23.77 -13.75 40.09
C LEU A 114 -25.23 -13.67 39.66
N PHE A 115 -25.97 -14.74 39.89
CA PHE A 115 -27.40 -14.80 39.57
C PHE A 115 -28.23 -14.51 40.81
N TYR A 116 -29.14 -13.54 40.72
CA TYR A 116 -30.10 -13.22 41.76
C TYR A 116 -31.51 -13.59 41.30
N ALA A 117 -32.23 -14.34 42.14
CA ALA A 117 -33.65 -14.58 41.96
C ALA A 117 -34.43 -13.35 42.43
N THR A 118 -35.16 -12.71 41.52
CA THR A 118 -35.97 -11.52 41.78
C THR A 118 -37.29 -11.60 41.02
N ALA A 119 -38.15 -10.60 41.13
CA ALA A 119 -39.39 -10.52 40.35
C ALA A 119 -39.66 -9.08 39.90
N ILE A 120 -40.33 -8.94 38.75
CA ILE A 120 -40.80 -7.65 38.26
C ILE A 120 -42.34 -7.63 38.29
N PRO A 121 -42.98 -6.55 38.80
CA PRO A 121 -44.41 -6.37 38.65
C PRO A 121 -44.72 -6.04 37.18
N LEU A 122 -45.45 -6.92 36.50
CA LEU A 122 -45.92 -6.74 35.14
C LEU A 122 -47.42 -7.04 35.09
N SER A 123 -48.21 -6.09 34.59
CA SER A 123 -49.67 -6.22 34.46
C SER A 123 -50.40 -6.60 35.77
N GLY A 124 -49.91 -6.11 36.91
CA GLY A 124 -50.49 -6.37 38.23
C GLY A 124 -50.07 -7.68 38.89
N TYR A 125 -49.22 -8.48 38.23
CA TYR A 125 -48.69 -9.74 38.77
C TYR A 125 -47.17 -9.72 38.83
N ALA A 126 -46.57 -10.48 39.75
CA ALA A 126 -45.12 -10.63 39.84
C ALA A 126 -44.65 -11.71 38.85
N ARG A 127 -43.78 -11.35 37.91
CA ARG A 127 -43.11 -12.30 37.02
C ARG A 127 -41.71 -12.59 37.59
N GLY A 128 -41.46 -13.86 37.93
CA GLY A 128 -40.16 -14.30 38.45
C GLY A 128 -39.05 -14.19 37.41
N LEU A 129 -37.90 -13.68 37.83
CA LEU A 129 -36.72 -13.41 37.02
C LEU A 129 -35.48 -13.98 37.69
N LEU A 130 -34.52 -14.38 36.85
CA LEU A 130 -33.16 -14.67 37.24
C LEU A 130 -32.26 -13.61 36.60
N VAL A 131 -31.68 -12.75 37.41
CA VAL A 131 -30.89 -11.60 36.94
C VAL A 131 -29.41 -11.88 37.12
N GLU A 132 -28.67 -11.81 36.01
CA GLU A 132 -27.22 -11.85 36.00
C GLU A 132 -26.66 -10.49 36.40
N SER A 133 -25.78 -10.49 37.40
CA SER A 133 -25.14 -9.30 37.95
C SER A 133 -23.63 -9.49 37.96
N HIS A 134 -22.93 -8.53 37.36
CA HIS A 134 -21.47 -8.43 37.42
C HIS A 134 -21.12 -7.30 38.37
N LEU A 135 -20.39 -7.58 39.45
CA LEU A 135 -19.96 -6.53 40.38
C LEU A 135 -21.12 -5.68 40.92
N ASN A 136 -22.24 -6.32 41.25
CA ASN A 136 -23.50 -5.68 41.69
C ASN A 136 -24.20 -4.81 40.62
N ARG A 137 -23.76 -4.88 39.36
CA ARG A 137 -24.43 -4.25 38.23
C ARG A 137 -25.24 -5.31 37.46
N PRO A 138 -26.59 -5.21 37.40
CA PRO A 138 -27.39 -6.11 36.59
C PRO A 138 -27.07 -5.88 35.10
N THR A 139 -26.68 -6.93 34.40
CA THR A 139 -26.30 -6.89 32.97
C THR A 139 -27.33 -7.59 32.08
N LYS A 140 -27.96 -8.65 32.59
CA LYS A 140 -28.87 -9.49 31.82
C LYS A 140 -30.01 -10.00 32.69
N ILE A 141 -31.20 -10.05 32.11
CA ILE A 141 -32.43 -10.55 32.74
C ILE A 141 -32.84 -11.79 31.97
N GLU A 142 -33.09 -12.87 32.70
CA GLU A 142 -33.63 -14.13 32.20
C GLU A 142 -34.84 -14.56 33.05
N GLY A 143 -35.64 -15.50 32.54
CA GLY A 143 -36.76 -16.06 33.29
C GLY A 143 -36.27 -16.99 34.39
N ASN A 144 -36.93 -16.96 35.55
CA ASN A 144 -36.66 -17.96 36.57
C ASN A 144 -37.29 -19.31 36.15
N PRO A 145 -36.51 -20.41 36.01
CA PRO A 145 -37.05 -21.74 35.69
C PRO A 145 -37.98 -22.29 36.77
N ASP A 146 -37.75 -21.94 38.04
CA ASP A 146 -38.52 -22.44 39.18
C ASP A 146 -39.83 -21.66 39.40
N HIS A 147 -40.01 -20.54 38.69
CA HIS A 147 -41.18 -19.69 38.85
C HIS A 147 -42.24 -20.01 37.78
N PRO A 148 -43.50 -20.31 38.16
CA PRO A 148 -44.52 -20.84 37.24
C PRO A 148 -44.91 -19.88 36.12
N ALA A 149 -44.74 -18.57 36.33
CA ALA A 149 -45.08 -17.56 35.31
C ALA A 149 -44.00 -17.35 34.24
N SER A 150 -42.75 -17.76 34.48
CA SER A 150 -41.63 -17.54 33.55
C SER A 150 -41.09 -18.85 32.98
N LEU A 151 -41.00 -19.92 33.78
CA LEU A 151 -40.50 -21.25 33.36
C LEU A 151 -39.17 -21.16 32.56
N GLY A 152 -38.30 -20.22 32.93
CA GLY A 152 -37.01 -20.01 32.27
C GLY A 152 -37.03 -19.03 31.09
N ALA A 153 -38.16 -18.42 30.76
CA ALA A 153 -38.30 -17.44 29.68
C ALA A 153 -38.79 -16.06 30.18
N THR A 154 -38.39 -14.99 29.50
CA THR A 154 -38.73 -13.59 29.82
C THR A 154 -39.18 -12.78 28.61
#